data_AF-R9L284-F1
#
_entry.id   AF-R9L284-F1
#
_cell.length_a   1.000
_cell.length_b   1.000
_cell.length_c   1.000
_cell.angle_alpha   90.00
_cell.angle_beta   90.00
_cell.angle_gamma   90.00
#
_symmetry.space_group_name_H-M   'P 1'
#
loop_
_entity.id
_entity.type
_entity.pdbx_description
1 polymer ?
#
loop_
_entity_poly.entity_id
_entity_poly.type
_entity_poly.pdbx_seq_one_letter_code
_entity_poly.pdbx_strand_id
1 'polypeptide(L)'
;MPALQVREFPEELYEELRAYAALHHRSMAQQTVAAVDRMIHGDAGSERSKGSRIVSFESSAERERRLEKRRGIFARAEERRRVAACLMPEPSALLAEARAERDARFDELAAEIAEKCR
;
A
#
# COMPACT_ATOMS: atom_id res chain seq x y z
N MET A 1 14.15 -2.80 -19.21
CA MET A 1 13.40 -3.80 -20.00
C MET A 1 13.71 -3.53 -21.47
N PRO A 2 14.33 -4.46 -22.19
CA PRO A 2 14.50 -4.30 -23.63
C PRO A 2 13.11 -4.25 -24.30
N ALA A 3 12.93 -3.33 -25.25
CA ALA A 3 11.69 -3.22 -26.02
C ALA A 3 11.77 -4.12 -27.25
N LEU A 4 10.83 -5.07 -27.38
CA LEU A 4 10.68 -5.88 -28.58
C LEU A 4 9.72 -5.15 -29.54
N GLN A 5 10.23 -4.75 -30.70
CA GLN A 5 9.41 -4.19 -31.78
C GLN A 5 9.11 -5.27 -32.81
N VAL A 6 7.83 -5.53 -33.05
CA VAL A 6 7.36 -6.46 -34.09
C VAL A 6 7.11 -5.66 -35.36
N ARG A 7 7.75 -6.06 -36.46
CA ARG A 7 7.55 -5.44 -37.79
C ARG A 7 6.44 -6.19 -38.53
N GLU A 8 5.65 -5.44 -39.31
CA GLU A 8 4.60 -5.98 -40.19
C GLU A 8 3.61 -6.90 -39.46
N PHE A 9 3.10 -6.44 -38.31
CA PHE A 9 2.13 -7.21 -37.54
C PHE A 9 0.74 -7.15 -38.20
N PRO A 10 0.11 -8.29 -38.54
CA PRO A 10 -1.18 -8.29 -39.24
C PRO A 10 -2.29 -7.61 -38.43
N GLU A 11 -3.10 -6.78 -39.09
CA GLU A 11 -4.18 -6.01 -38.46
C GLU A 11 -5.23 -6.92 -37.80
N GLU A 12 -5.60 -8.01 -38.46
CA GLU A 12 -6.57 -8.98 -37.93
C GLU A 12 -6.09 -9.57 -36.60
N LEU A 13 -4.81 -9.95 -36.52
CA LEU A 13 -4.20 -10.51 -35.32
C LEU A 13 -4.04 -9.46 -34.21
N TYR A 14 -3.83 -8.19 -34.58
CA TYR A 14 -3.82 -7.08 -33.63
C TYR A 14 -5.17 -6.90 -32.94
N GLU A 15 -6.26 -6.88 -33.71
CA GLU A 15 -7.60 -6.70 -33.17
C GLU A 15 -8.05 -7.92 -32.36
N GLU A 16 -7.72 -9.15 -32.77
CA GLU A 16 -7.93 -10.36 -31.98
C GLU A 16 -7.19 -10.31 -30.63
N LEU A 17 -5.91 -9.93 -30.64
CA LEU A 17 -5.10 -9.80 -29.43
C LEU A 17 -5.65 -8.72 -28.50
N ARG A 18 -6.15 -7.62 -29.06
CA ARG A 18 -6.78 -6.52 -28.32
C ARG A 18 -8.08 -6.92 -27.66
N ALA A 19 -8.96 -7.60 -28.39
CA ALA A 19 -10.20 -8.14 -27.84
C ALA A 19 -9.92 -9.12 -26.68
N TYR A 20 -8.93 -10.00 -26.87
CA TYR A 20 -8.52 -10.95 -25.84
C TYR A 20 -7.90 -10.24 -24.62
N ALA A 21 -7.07 -9.22 -24.83
CA ALA A 21 -6.49 -8.43 -23.74
C ALA A 21 -7.58 -7.74 -22.88
N ALA A 22 -8.59 -7.16 -23.54
CA ALA A 22 -9.72 -6.53 -22.88
C ALA A 22 -10.56 -7.54 -22.06
N LEU A 23 -10.84 -8.71 -22.63
CA LEU A 23 -11.57 -9.79 -21.96
C LEU A 23 -10.87 -10.27 -20.68
N HIS A 24 -9.53 -10.31 -20.69
CA HIS A 24 -8.71 -10.76 -19.57
C HIS A 24 -8.23 -9.63 -18.65
N HIS A 25 -8.72 -8.40 -18.86
CA HIS A 25 -8.35 -7.20 -18.09
C HIS A 25 -6.83 -6.96 -18.02
N ARG A 26 -6.13 -7.21 -19.14
CA ARG A 26 -4.68 -7.05 -19.27
C ARG A 26 -4.36 -5.93 -20.25
N SER A 27 -3.21 -5.28 -20.08
CA SER A 27 -2.65 -4.44 -21.13
C SER A 27 -2.22 -5.28 -22.34
N MET A 28 -2.16 -4.67 -23.53
CA MET A 28 -1.69 -5.33 -24.75
C MET A 28 -0.31 -5.97 -24.58
N ALA A 29 0.63 -5.26 -23.96
CA ALA A 29 1.97 -5.77 -23.71
C ALA A 29 1.94 -7.01 -22.80
N GLN A 30 1.16 -6.97 -21.71
CA GLN A 30 1.02 -8.11 -20.80
C GLN A 30 0.36 -9.31 -21.46
N GLN A 31 -0.66 -9.07 -22.29
CA GLN A 31 -1.34 -10.15 -23.00
C GLN A 31 -0.43 -10.78 -24.06
N THR A 32 0.39 -9.97 -24.73
CA THR A 32 1.42 -10.46 -25.68
C THR A 32 2.43 -11.36 -24.96
N VAL A 33 2.95 -10.90 -23.82
CA VAL A 33 3.88 -11.70 -22.99
C VAL A 33 3.22 -13.02 -22.56
N ALA A 34 1.97 -12.98 -22.10
CA ALA A 34 1.25 -14.18 -21.67
C ALA A 34 1.02 -15.17 -22.83
N ALA A 35 0.72 -14.68 -24.03
CA ALA A 35 0.54 -15.52 -25.22
C ALA A 35 1.86 -16.17 -25.65
N VAL A 36 2.96 -15.40 -25.70
CA VAL A 36 4.31 -15.91 -26.03
C VAL A 36 4.79 -16.90 -24.97
N ASP A 37 4.57 -16.62 -23.70
CA ASP A 37 4.95 -17.51 -22.59
C ASP A 37 4.21 -18.85 -22.68
N ARG A 38 2.90 -18.82 -22.96
CA ARG A 38 2.08 -20.01 -23.19
C ARG A 38 2.52 -20.79 -24.44
N MET A 39 2.94 -20.11 -25.49
CA MET A 39 3.46 -20.75 -26.71
C MET A 39 4.79 -21.49 -26.44
N ILE A 40 5.71 -20.87 -25.70
CA ILE A 40 7.03 -21.44 -25.40
C ILE A 40 6.95 -22.57 -24.37
N HIS A 41 6.10 -22.43 -23.36
CA HIS A 41 6.06 -23.30 -22.20
C HIS A 41 4.82 -24.21 -22.11
N GLY A 42 3.91 -24.10 -23.08
CA GLY A 42 2.61 -24.78 -23.04
C GLY A 42 1.67 -24.21 -21.97
N ASP A 43 0.53 -24.86 -21.76
CA ASP A 43 -0.45 -24.47 -20.72
C ASP A 43 0.07 -24.58 -19.28
N ALA A 44 1.18 -25.30 -19.08
CA ALA A 44 1.89 -25.35 -17.81
C ALA A 44 2.67 -24.05 -17.50
N GLY A 45 2.85 -23.15 -18.46
CA GLY A 45 3.57 -21.87 -18.29
C GLY A 45 2.86 -20.89 -17.34
N SER A 46 1.53 -20.96 -17.23
CA SER A 46 0.75 -20.11 -16.32
C SER A 46 0.99 -20.43 -14.83
N GLU A 47 1.61 -21.56 -14.51
CA GLU A 47 2.00 -21.92 -13.14
C GLU A 47 3.32 -21.24 -12.72
N ARG A 48 4.22 -20.92 -13.67
CA ARG A 48 5.52 -20.29 -13.34
C ARG A 48 5.36 -18.83 -12.91
N SER A 49 4.36 -18.12 -13.43
CA SER A 49 4.04 -16.74 -13.01
C SER A 49 3.32 -16.67 -11.64
N LYS A 50 2.86 -17.80 -11.10
CA LYS A 50 2.42 -17.94 -9.70
C LYS A 50 3.49 -18.59 -8.80
N GLY A 51 4.63 -18.98 -9.38
CA GLY A 51 5.69 -19.79 -8.78
C GLY A 51 6.73 -19.04 -7.95
N SER A 52 6.41 -17.87 -7.37
CA SER A 52 7.23 -17.28 -6.30
C SER A 52 6.43 -17.02 -5.02
N ARG A 53 5.47 -17.89 -4.73
CA ARG A 53 5.33 -18.36 -3.34
C ARG A 53 6.17 -19.63 -3.22
N ILE A 54 7.49 -19.47 -3.22
CA ILE A 54 8.34 -20.50 -2.62
C ILE A 54 7.93 -20.50 -1.15
N VAL A 55 7.03 -21.39 -0.77
CA VAL A 55 6.86 -21.77 0.63
C VAL A 55 8.15 -22.52 0.94
N SER A 56 9.18 -21.77 1.35
CA SER A 56 10.37 -22.37 1.93
C SER A 56 9.87 -23.18 3.12
N PHE A 57 10.08 -24.50 3.08
CA PHE A 57 9.76 -25.39 4.19
C PHE A 57 10.84 -25.16 5.25
N GLU A 58 10.73 -24.02 5.93
CA GLU A 58 11.63 -23.66 7.00
C GLU A 58 11.47 -24.67 8.13
N SER A 59 12.59 -25.06 8.72
CA SER A 59 12.55 -25.89 9.92
C SER A 59 11.81 -25.14 11.05
N SER A 60 11.23 -25.89 11.99
CA SER A 60 10.60 -25.31 13.19
C SER A 60 11.54 -24.34 13.90
N ALA A 61 12.83 -24.69 14.00
CA ALA A 61 13.87 -23.87 14.60
C ALA A 61 14.10 -22.54 13.85
N GLU A 62 14.11 -22.53 12.53
CA GLU A 62 14.26 -21.29 11.74
C GLU A 62 13.03 -20.39 11.87
N ARG A 63 11.84 -20.99 11.92
CA ARG A 63 10.59 -20.27 12.16
C ARG A 63 10.60 -19.62 13.55
N GLU A 64 11.01 -20.35 14.58
CA GLU A 64 11.13 -19.84 15.95
C GLU A 64 12.11 -18.68 16.06
N ARG A 65 13.31 -18.79 15.47
CA ARG A 65 14.30 -17.70 15.43
C ARG A 65 13.75 -16.44 14.76
N ARG A 66 12.99 -16.59 13.67
CA ARG A 66 12.36 -15.44 13.01
C ARG A 66 11.28 -14.80 13.88
N LEU A 67 10.44 -15.63 14.52
CA LEU A 67 9.42 -15.14 15.44
C LEU A 67 10.02 -14.41 16.64
N GLU A 68 11.12 -14.91 17.19
CA GLU A 68 11.87 -14.26 18.26
C GLU A 68 12.47 -12.92 17.81
N LYS A 69 13.16 -12.90 16.66
CA LYS A 69 13.67 -11.65 16.06
C LYS A 69 12.54 -10.63 15.86
N ARG A 70 11.38 -11.08 15.36
CA ARG A 70 10.21 -10.23 15.15
C ARG A 70 9.68 -9.69 16.47
N ARG A 71 9.53 -10.53 17.51
CA ARG A 71 9.14 -10.10 18.86
C ARG A 71 10.09 -9.04 19.43
N GLY A 72 11.40 -9.23 19.29
CA GLY A 72 12.40 -8.25 19.73
C GLY A 72 12.35 -6.91 18.98
N ILE A 73 12.01 -6.91 17.68
CA ILE A 73 11.78 -5.67 16.92
C ILE A 73 10.56 -4.93 17.45
N PHE A 74 9.44 -5.63 17.65
CA PHE A 74 8.22 -5.01 18.15
C PHE A 74 8.37 -4.48 19.58
N ALA A 75 9.05 -5.22 20.46
CA ALA A 75 9.34 -4.74 21.83
C ALA A 75 10.13 -3.43 21.82
N ARG A 76 11.19 -3.33 21.00
CA ARG A 76 11.97 -2.09 20.84
C ARG A 76 11.18 -0.95 20.20
N ALA A 77 10.20 -1.26 19.36
CA ALA A 77 9.31 -0.24 18.78
C ALA A 77 8.29 0.26 19.82
N GLU A 78 7.76 -0.64 20.64
CA GLU A 78 6.84 -0.31 21.72
C GLU A 78 7.52 0.54 22.79
N GLU A 79 8.74 0.20 23.19
CA GLU A 79 9.53 1.01 24.12
C GLU A 79 9.74 2.43 23.61
N ARG A 80 10.15 2.59 22.34
CA ARG A 80 10.26 3.90 21.70
C ARG A 80 8.93 4.65 21.68
N ARG A 81 7.82 3.95 21.42
CA ARG A 81 6.47 4.54 21.46
C ARG A 81 6.09 5.00 22.86
N ARG A 82 6.40 4.22 23.91
CA ARG A 82 6.14 4.59 25.30
C ARG A 82 6.93 5.83 25.70
N VAL A 83 8.22 5.87 25.36
CA VAL A 83 9.06 7.06 25.60
C VAL A 83 8.47 8.29 24.88
N ALA A 84 8.08 8.15 23.61
CA ALA A 84 7.45 9.23 22.86
C ALA A 84 6.12 9.69 23.47
N ALA A 85 5.31 8.76 23.99
CA ALA A 85 4.05 9.09 24.67
C ALA A 85 4.27 9.84 25.99
N CYS A 86 5.39 9.63 26.69
CA CYS A 86 5.72 10.44 27.87
C CYS A 86 6.19 11.85 27.52
N LEU A 87 6.74 12.06 26.31
CA LEU A 87 7.30 13.36 25.89
C LEU A 87 6.26 14.30 25.30
N MET A 88 5.13 13.78 24.83
CA MET A 88 4.08 14.57 24.20
C MET A 88 2.79 14.43 25.00
N PRO A 89 2.05 15.53 25.25
CA PRO A 89 0.72 15.45 25.82
C PRO A 89 -0.18 14.59 24.92
N GLU A 90 -1.13 13.88 25.53
CA GLU A 90 -2.13 13.12 24.77
C GLU A 90 -2.83 14.04 23.75
N PRO A 91 -2.98 13.63 22.48
CA PRO A 91 -3.56 14.49 21.43
C PRO A 91 -4.95 15.03 21.76
N SER A 92 -5.75 14.29 22.52
CA SER A 92 -7.06 14.75 23.00
C SER A 92 -6.96 15.88 24.01
N ALA A 93 -5.93 15.89 24.85
CA ALA A 93 -5.70 16.97 25.82
C ALA A 93 -5.32 18.26 25.08
N LEU A 94 -4.44 18.18 24.09
CA LEU A 94 -4.08 19.32 23.23
C LEU A 94 -5.31 19.91 22.52
N LEU A 95 -6.20 19.06 22.00
CA LEU A 95 -7.43 19.51 21.34
C LEU A 95 -8.44 20.13 22.33
N ALA A 96 -8.52 19.61 23.55
CA ALA A 96 -9.38 20.18 24.58
C ALA A 96 -8.91 21.57 25.00
N GLU A 97 -7.60 21.74 25.21
CA GLU A 97 -6.97 23.02 25.53
C GLU A 97 -7.19 24.05 24.40
N ALA A 98 -6.91 23.68 23.15
CA ALA A 98 -7.12 24.57 22.01
C ALA A 98 -8.59 25.00 21.83
N ARG A 99 -9.55 24.13 22.16
CA ARG A 99 -10.98 24.48 22.14
C ARG A 99 -11.33 25.45 23.26
N ALA A 100 -10.84 25.21 24.47
CA ALA A 100 -11.07 26.10 25.60
C ALA A 100 -10.50 27.51 25.34
N GLU A 101 -9.28 27.61 24.79
CA GLU A 101 -8.69 28.89 24.39
C GLU A 101 -9.54 29.61 23.33
N ARG A 102 -10.02 28.86 22.33
CA ARG A 102 -10.86 29.41 21.26
C ARG A 102 -12.19 29.92 21.81
N ASP A 103 -12.83 29.14 22.68
CA ASP A 103 -14.14 29.49 23.25
C ASP A 103 -14.02 30.72 24.15
N ALA A 104 -12.95 30.83 24.96
CA ALA A 104 -12.65 32.02 25.75
C ALA A 104 -12.48 33.29 24.88
N ARG A 105 -11.75 33.19 23.76
CA ARG A 105 -11.60 34.31 22.80
C ARG A 105 -12.94 34.72 22.17
N PHE A 106 -13.83 33.77 21.92
CA PHE A 106 -15.16 34.07 21.42
C PHE A 106 -16.01 34.79 22.46
N ASP A 107 -15.93 34.38 23.73
CA ASP A 107 -16.65 35.03 24.84
C ASP A 107 -16.15 36.48 25.04
N GLU A 108 -14.83 36.71 24.98
CA GLU A 108 -14.23 38.06 25.02
C GLU A 108 -14.75 38.94 23.87
N LEU A 109 -14.74 38.42 22.63
CA LEU A 109 -15.24 39.15 21.47
C LEU A 109 -16.74 39.45 21.58
N ALA A 110 -17.54 38.50 22.08
CA ALA A 110 -18.96 38.69 22.28
C ALA A 110 -19.24 39.79 23.32
N ALA A 111 -18.46 39.84 24.41
CA ALA A 111 -18.54 40.89 25.42
C ALA A 111 -18.18 42.27 24.83
N GLU A 112 -17.11 42.37 24.04
CA GLU A 112 -16.74 43.63 23.37
C GLU A 112 -17.83 44.14 22.42
N ILE A 113 -18.46 43.25 21.65
CA ILE A 113 -19.57 43.62 20.75
C ILE A 113 -20.78 44.09 21.56
N ALA A 114 -21.09 43.41 22.66
CA ALA A 114 -22.21 43.78 23.53
C ALA A 114 -22.01 45.15 24.20
N GLU A 115 -20.77 45.54 24.53
CA GLU A 115 -20.46 46.89 25.03
C GLU A 115 -20.56 47.95 23.93
N LYS A 116 -20.09 47.67 22.70
CA LYS A 116 -20.15 48.63 21.58
C LYS A 116 -21.57 48.89 21.06
N CYS A 117 -22.49 47.95 21.27
CA CYS A 117 -23.90 48.08 20.89
C CYS A 117 -24.77 48.70 22.00
N ARG A 118 -24.18 49.06 23.15
CA ARG A 118 -24.85 49.71 24.27
C ARG A 118 -24.72 51.23 24.20
#